data_AF-A0A3D1PUT2-F1
#
_entry.id   AF-A0A3D1PUT2-F1
#
_cell.length_a   1.000
_cell.length_b   1.000
_cell.length_c   1.000
_cell.angle_alpha   90.00
_cell.angle_beta   90.00
_cell.angle_gamma   90.00
#
_symmetry.space_group_name_H-M   'P 1'
#
loop_
_entity.id
_entity.type
_entity.pdbx_description
1 polymer ?
#
loop_
_entity_poly.entity_id
_entity_poly.type
_entity_poly.pdbx_seq_one_letter_code
_entity_poly.pdbx_strand_id
1 'polypeptide(L)'
;MCTAATYQTKDFYFGRNLDYEFGYGETVTFTPRRYPFQLNGLGVLDQHYAILGMACVQNNYPLYYDAINEKGLCIAGLNFVGNAWYCKDEPGKDNVAQFELIP
;
A
#
# COMPACT_ATOMS: atom_id res chain seq x y z
N MET A 1 2.04 1.69 18.70
CA MET A 1 3.30 1.65 17.93
C MET A 1 3.13 0.60 16.85
N CYS A 2 3.00 0.98 15.57
CA CYS A 2 2.82 -0.02 14.52
C CYS A 2 3.97 -1.05 14.51
N THR A 3 3.65 -2.31 14.28
CA THR A 3 4.62 -3.41 14.20
C THR A 3 4.32 -4.23 12.96
N ALA A 4 5.32 -4.56 12.15
CA ALA A 4 5.19 -5.51 11.05
C ALA A 4 6.17 -6.65 11.25
N ALA A 5 5.75 -7.86 10.91
CA ALA A 5 6.55 -9.05 11.06
C ALA A 5 6.38 -9.98 9.86
N THR A 6 7.42 -10.76 9.62
CA THR A 6 7.36 -11.92 8.75
C THR A 6 7.73 -13.15 9.56
N TYR A 7 7.19 -14.29 9.15
CA TYR A 7 7.51 -15.57 9.76
C TYR A 7 7.50 -16.65 8.68
N GLN A 8 8.51 -17.51 8.69
CA GLN A 8 8.66 -18.59 7.71
C GLN A 8 8.70 -19.93 8.43
N THR A 9 7.81 -20.84 8.01
CA THR A 9 7.83 -22.26 8.39
C THR A 9 7.86 -23.10 7.11
N LYS A 10 6.91 -24.04 6.96
CA LYS A 10 6.56 -24.62 5.67
C LYS A 10 5.99 -23.56 4.72
N ASP A 11 5.20 -22.65 5.27
CA ASP A 11 4.57 -21.54 4.54
C ASP A 11 5.14 -20.19 5.00
N PHE A 12 4.94 -19.17 4.16
CA PHE A 12 5.35 -17.78 4.43
C PHE A 12 4.19 -16.97 5.00
N TYR A 13 4.45 -16.20 6.05
CA TYR A 13 3.47 -15.37 6.72
C TYR A 13 3.98 -13.94 6.81
N PHE A 14 3.08 -13.00 6.59
CA PHE A 14 3.29 -11.57 6.74
C PHE A 14 2.08 -10.96 7.44
N GLY A 15 2.33 -9.99 8.32
CA GLY A 15 1.26 -9.26 8.97
C GLY A 15 1.79 -8.07 9.74
N ARG A 16 0.85 -7.25 10.22
CA ARG A 16 1.16 -6.04 10.98
C ARG A 16 0.05 -5.70 11.97
N ASN A 17 0.42 -4.99 13.03
CA ASN A 17 -0.51 -4.26 13.89
C ASN A 17 -0.57 -2.81 13.44
N LEU A 18 -1.78 -2.30 13.21
CA LEU A 18 -2.05 -0.88 13.01
C LEU A 18 -2.49 -0.30 14.35
N ASP A 19 -1.58 0.38 15.02
CA ASP A 19 -1.83 0.98 16.32
C ASP A 19 -2.10 2.48 16.15
N TYR A 20 -3.36 2.87 16.31
CA TYR A 20 -3.78 4.26 16.23
C TYR A 20 -4.93 4.55 17.21
N GLU A 21 -5.19 5.84 17.49
CA GLU A 21 -6.15 6.27 18.53
C GLU A 21 -7.61 6.11 18.11
N PHE A 22 -7.89 6.05 16.80
CA PHE A 22 -9.22 5.89 16.24
C PHE A 22 -9.13 5.16 14.87
N GLY A 23 -10.24 4.55 14.46
CA GLY A 23 -10.35 3.92 13.14
C GLY A 23 -10.62 4.94 12.03
N TYR A 24 -10.13 4.65 10.83
CA TYR A 24 -10.33 5.47 9.63
C TYR A 24 -11.39 4.89 8.69
N GLY A 25 -12.12 3.85 9.13
CA GLY A 25 -13.02 3.09 8.28
C GLY A 25 -12.27 2.08 7.41
N GLU A 26 -11.19 1.52 7.94
CA GLU A 26 -10.41 0.48 7.29
C GLU A 26 -11.27 -0.75 6.94
N THR A 27 -11.11 -1.26 5.72
CA THR A 27 -11.83 -2.42 5.20
C THR A 27 -10.88 -3.34 4.45
N VAL A 28 -11.21 -4.63 4.42
CA VAL A 28 -10.57 -5.60 3.53
C VAL A 28 -10.91 -5.21 2.10
N THR A 29 -9.89 -4.85 1.33
CA THR A 29 -10.04 -4.31 -0.02
C THR A 29 -9.31 -5.17 -1.04
N PHE A 30 -10.07 -5.70 -1.99
CA PHE A 30 -9.57 -6.47 -3.13
C PHE A 30 -9.54 -5.59 -4.38
N THR A 31 -8.35 -5.42 -4.96
CA THR A 31 -8.15 -4.71 -6.21
C THR A 31 -7.84 -5.71 -7.33
N PRO A 32 -8.74 -5.90 -8.32
CA PRO A 32 -8.51 -6.84 -9.42
C PRO A 32 -7.46 -6.33 -10.41
N ARG A 33 -6.85 -7.23 -11.21
CA ARG A 33 -5.71 -6.96 -12.14
C ARG A 33 -5.88 -5.80 -13.15
N ARG A 34 -7.11 -5.35 -13.37
CA ARG A 34 -7.49 -4.34 -14.38
C ARG A 34 -8.23 -3.16 -13.78
N TYR A 35 -8.04 -2.94 -12.48
CA TYR A 35 -8.54 -1.76 -11.83
C TYR A 35 -7.65 -0.57 -12.22
N PRO A 36 -8.20 0.55 -12.72
CA PRO A 36 -7.37 1.67 -13.16
C PRO A 36 -6.89 2.50 -11.97
N PHE A 37 -5.59 2.47 -11.67
CA PHE A 37 -4.96 3.43 -10.76
C PHE A 37 -4.57 4.70 -11.51
N GLN A 38 -5.12 5.82 -11.08
CA GLN A 38 -4.69 7.15 -11.53
C GLN A 38 -3.50 7.57 -10.67
N LEU A 39 -2.30 7.53 -11.24
CA LEU A 39 -1.06 7.87 -10.54
C LEU A 39 -0.67 9.33 -10.84
N ASN A 40 -0.33 10.08 -9.80
CA ASN A 40 0.03 11.48 -9.95
C ASN A 40 1.31 11.64 -10.78
N GLY A 41 1.16 12.17 -12.01
CA GLY A 41 2.27 12.42 -12.92
C GLY A 41 2.82 11.18 -13.65
N LEU A 42 2.34 9.97 -13.34
CA LEU A 42 2.78 8.72 -13.98
C LEU A 42 1.72 8.09 -14.91
N GLY A 43 0.53 8.69 -14.99
CA GLY A 43 -0.53 8.24 -15.88
C GLY A 43 -1.41 7.17 -15.24
N VAL A 44 -1.93 6.25 -16.06
CA VAL A 44 -2.85 5.20 -15.60
C VAL A 44 -2.13 3.86 -15.56
N LEU A 45 -2.14 3.22 -14.39
CA LEU A 45 -1.75 1.82 -14.23
C LEU A 45 -3.03 0.96 -14.29
N ASP A 46 -3.31 0.38 -15.45
CA ASP A 46 -4.51 -0.41 -15.74
C ASP A 46 -4.24 -1.91 -15.92
N GLN A 47 -2.97 -2.32 -15.80
CA GLN A 47 -2.55 -3.71 -15.78
C GLN A 47 -1.52 -3.93 -14.67
N HIS A 48 -1.94 -4.63 -13.62
CA HIS A 48 -1.12 -4.92 -12.45
C HIS A 48 -1.49 -6.29 -11.86
N TYR A 49 -0.74 -6.76 -10.87
CA TYR A 49 -1.12 -7.96 -10.11
C TYR A 49 -2.39 -7.71 -9.29
N ALA A 50 -3.23 -8.73 -9.08
CA ALA A 50 -4.33 -8.58 -8.14
C ALA A 50 -3.77 -8.34 -6.72
N ILE A 51 -4.39 -7.41 -5.99
CA ILE A 51 -3.95 -6.95 -4.65
C ILE A 51 -5.07 -7.20 -3.65
N LEU A 52 -4.72 -7.70 -2.47
CA LEU A 52 -5.61 -7.83 -1.32
C LEU A 52 -4.93 -7.21 -0.11
N GLY A 53 -5.65 -6.40 0.67
CA GLY A 53 -5.06 -5.75 1.83
C GLY A 53 -6.07 -4.98 2.67
N MET A 54 -5.60 -4.38 3.75
CA MET A 54 -6.39 -3.44 4.55
C MET A 54 -6.22 -2.04 3.99
N ALA A 55 -7.33 -1.35 3.68
CA ALA A 55 -7.31 -0.01 3.10
C ALA A 55 -8.46 0.85 3.62
N CYS A 56 -8.31 2.17 3.54
CA CYS A 56 -9.43 3.11 3.54
C CYS A 56 -9.76 3.43 2.07
N VAL A 57 -10.99 3.19 1.64
CA VAL A 57 -11.41 3.52 0.26
C VAL A 57 -12.00 4.91 0.25
N GLN A 58 -11.34 5.85 -0.44
CA GLN A 58 -11.81 7.22 -0.60
C GLN A 58 -11.94 7.57 -2.07
N ASN A 59 -13.06 8.14 -2.48
CA ASN A 59 -13.32 8.51 -3.88
C ASN A 59 -13.04 7.39 -4.89
N ASN A 60 -13.38 6.15 -4.52
CA ASN A 60 -13.03 4.96 -5.30
C ASN A 60 -11.52 4.88 -5.59
N TYR A 61 -10.70 5.06 -4.54
CA TYR A 61 -9.27 4.83 -4.58
C TYR A 61 -8.87 4.08 -3.30
N PRO A 62 -8.25 2.90 -3.38
CA PRO A 62 -7.87 2.14 -2.20
C PRO A 62 -6.57 2.68 -1.61
N LEU A 63 -6.65 3.38 -0.48
CA LEU A 63 -5.50 3.84 0.29
C LEU A 63 -5.04 2.71 1.22
N TYR A 64 -4.20 1.83 0.68
CA TYR A 64 -3.71 0.66 1.41
C TYR A 64 -2.83 1.04 2.60
N TYR A 65 -3.10 0.45 3.75
CA TYR A 65 -2.18 0.45 4.89
C TYR A 65 -1.16 -0.67 4.72
N ASP A 66 -1.62 -1.86 4.37
CA ASP A 66 -0.85 -3.07 4.06
C ASP A 66 -1.53 -3.82 2.93
N ALA A 67 -0.75 -4.59 2.17
CA ALA A 67 -1.27 -5.42 1.11
C ALA A 67 -0.35 -6.59 0.76
N ILE A 68 -0.95 -7.57 0.11
CA ILE A 68 -0.28 -8.68 -0.57
C ILE A 68 -0.76 -8.74 -2.02
N ASN A 69 0.11 -9.15 -2.93
CA ASN A 69 -0.30 -9.46 -4.30
C ASN A 69 -0.45 -10.98 -4.52
N GLU A 70 -1.05 -11.36 -5.65
CA GLU A 70 -1.27 -12.77 -6.04
C GLU A 70 0.02 -13.60 -6.20
N LYS A 71 1.20 -12.98 -6.17
CA LYS A 71 2.51 -13.65 -6.22
C LYS A 71 3.16 -13.79 -4.84
N GLY A 72 2.49 -13.34 -3.78
CA GLY A 72 2.97 -13.42 -2.40
C GLY A 72 3.92 -12.30 -1.99
N LEU A 73 4.10 -11.25 -2.81
CA LEU A 73 4.84 -10.05 -2.39
C LEU A 73 3.97 -9.23 -1.44
N CYS A 74 4.56 -8.81 -0.33
CA CYS A 74 3.87 -8.15 0.77
C CYS A 74 4.50 -6.79 1.08
N ILE A 75 3.69 -5.81 1.51
CA ILE A 75 4.13 -4.47 1.89
C ILE A 75 3.22 -3.89 2.99
N ALA A 76 3.79 -3.09 3.89
CA ALA A 76 3.04 -2.32 4.91
C ALA A 76 3.70 -0.96 5.15
N GLY A 77 2.89 0.11 5.16
CA GLY A 77 3.32 1.46 5.52
C GLY A 77 3.16 1.75 7.02
N LEU A 78 4.26 1.91 7.76
CA LEU A 78 4.21 2.18 9.21
C LEU A 78 4.41 3.66 9.51
N ASN A 79 3.83 4.13 10.63
CA ASN A 79 4.05 5.49 11.10
C ASN A 79 5.54 5.74 11.38
N PHE A 80 6.09 6.77 10.72
CA PHE A 80 7.50 7.17 10.85
C PHE A 80 7.63 8.70 10.98
N VAL A 81 6.83 9.26 11.90
CA VAL A 81 6.66 10.70 12.13
C VAL A 81 7.99 11.36 12.46
N GLY A 82 8.25 12.51 11.85
CA GLY A 82 9.46 13.33 12.07
C GLY A 82 10.71 12.84 11.33
N ASN A 83 10.74 11.60 10.86
CA ASN A 83 11.90 11.01 10.19
C ASN A 83 11.67 10.73 8.70
N ALA A 84 10.43 10.47 8.28
CA ALA A 84 10.11 10.28 6.87
C ALA A 84 10.40 11.57 6.07
N TRP A 85 11.12 11.43 4.96
CA TRP A 85 11.46 12.53 4.06
C TRP A 85 10.97 12.20 2.65
N TYR A 86 10.16 13.09 2.07
CA TYR A 86 9.66 12.98 0.71
C TYR A 86 10.30 14.07 -0.14
N CYS A 87 11.00 13.65 -1.19
CA CYS A 87 11.64 14.57 -2.12
C CYS A 87 10.59 15.29 -2.99
N LYS A 88 10.99 16.42 -3.56
CA LYS A 88 10.28 16.98 -4.72
C LYS A 88 10.55 16.13 -5.95
N ASP A 89 9.71 16.28 -6.96
CA ASP A 89 9.86 15.61 -8.25
C ASP A 89 11.27 15.80 -8.83
N GLU A 90 11.85 14.70 -9.30
CA GLU A 90 13.17 14.66 -9.91
C GLU A 90 13.07 14.19 -11.37
N PRO A 91 13.60 14.97 -12.34
CA PRO A 91 13.60 14.59 -13.74
C PRO A 91 14.32 13.26 -13.98
N GLY A 92 13.69 12.37 -14.76
CA GLY A 92 14.25 11.06 -15.10
C GLY A 92 14.02 9.97 -14.04
N LYS A 93 13.23 10.25 -13.00
CA LYS A 93 12.77 9.25 -12.03
C LYS A 93 11.26 9.04 -12.11
N ASP A 94 10.81 7.89 -11.61
CA ASP A 94 9.39 7.66 -11.31
C ASP A 94 9.04 8.38 -10.01
N ASN A 95 8.35 9.50 -10.13
CA ASN A 95 7.94 10.33 -8.99
C ASN A 95 6.61 9.81 -8.43
N VAL A 96 6.67 8.78 -7.59
CA VAL A 96 5.50 8.11 -7.00
C VAL A 96 5.07 8.83 -5.72
N ALA A 97 3.79 9.19 -5.59
CA ALA A 97 3.29 9.75 -4.34
C ALA A 97 3.28 8.69 -3.23
N GLN A 98 3.47 9.08 -1.97
CA GLN A 98 3.59 8.13 -0.85
C GLN A 98 2.42 7.15 -0.75
N PHE A 99 1.19 7.61 -0.98
CA PHE A 99 -0.03 6.78 -0.91
C PHE A 99 -0.24 5.89 -2.14
N GLU A 100 0.56 6.09 -3.19
CA GLU A 100 0.55 5.34 -4.45
C GLU A 100 1.65 4.26 -4.49
N LEU A 101 2.45 4.11 -3.43
CA LEU A 101 3.60 3.20 -3.41
C LEU A 101 3.23 1.71 -3.35
N ILE A 102 2.08 1.38 -2.78
CA ILE A 102 1.59 -0.01 -2.65
C ILE A 102 0.98 -0.56 -3.96
N PRO A 103 0.08 0.16 -4.65
CA PRO A 103 -0.54 -0.34 -5.88
C PRO A 103 0.43 -0.52 -7.05
#